data_AF-A0A957J6N8-F1
#
_entry.id   AF-A0A957J6N8-F1
#
_cell.length_a   1.000
_cell.length_b   1.000
_cell.length_c   1.000
_cell.angle_alpha   90.00
_cell.angle_beta   90.00
_cell.angle_gamma   90.00
#
_symmetry.space_group_name_H-M   'P 1'
#
loop_
_entity.id
_entity.type
_entity.pdbx_description
1 polymer ?
#
loop_
_entity_poly.entity_id
_entity_poly.type
_entity_poly.pdbx_seq_one_letter_code
_entity_poly.pdbx_strand_id
1 'polypeptide(L)'
;MPKPIGLNNLIAQRFSIEELTNLCIDLDVDYENLGGGTKQGKARELVGYVKRNGQRTDELIYLVSQYHPDLDLQPYLYLLIADYFGTADNMKSLCESMRSDCRELLVTGLGINDYTSIDHYITDQAVILQDKMKEEGRLGKLVLAIREAKPRLNLQVFENLISQDSNTSSPTDAQKSDTKESIIAPLMRYENFDIRVGRKSGDSYPVEVTRNPNGNEMYPVDQPFDLDDYDFADLVSYLEALVAKGSDAVAVGKKMHDFLFPSAVEKIFFANRQSMRDQNKGLRIRLRVDAPELSALPWEYCYADEFLALKRDTPLVRYIPQPFAGQELDAPDPMKVLVAIAAPKDQAPLSVKQEESRIRKTLAFLGDRVQLTVIANATASKLQGALAARPHILHFIGHGTVENGRSSIILEDDTHKSAPLDADQMMY
;
A
#
# COMPACT_ATOMS: atom_id res chain seq x y z
N MET A 1 11.43 -7.96 -13.86
CA MET A 1 12.24 -6.73 -14.11
C MET A 1 11.60 -5.55 -13.38
N PRO A 2 12.24 -4.38 -13.19
CA PRO A 2 11.52 -3.22 -12.65
C PRO A 2 10.36 -2.86 -13.60
N LYS A 3 9.19 -2.58 -13.02
CA LYS A 3 7.98 -2.17 -13.76
C LYS A 3 8.35 -1.01 -14.70
N PRO A 4 7.95 -1.02 -15.98
CA PRO A 4 8.20 0.09 -16.88
C PRO A 4 7.63 1.38 -16.27
N ILE A 5 8.33 2.49 -16.49
CA ILE A 5 7.90 3.83 -16.07
C ILE A 5 6.41 3.98 -16.45
N GLY A 6 5.54 4.39 -15.53
CA GLY A 6 4.10 4.44 -15.81
C GLY A 6 3.77 5.26 -17.06
N LEU A 7 2.73 4.87 -17.83
CA LEU A 7 2.40 5.53 -19.10
C LEU A 7 2.19 7.05 -18.92
N ASN A 8 1.65 7.47 -17.79
CA ASN A 8 1.54 8.88 -17.41
C ASN A 8 2.90 9.58 -17.29
N ASN A 9 3.91 8.91 -16.71
CA ASN A 9 5.26 9.44 -16.60
C ASN A 9 5.95 9.47 -17.97
N LEU A 10 5.72 8.47 -18.82
CA LEU A 10 6.21 8.46 -20.21
C LEU A 10 5.65 9.67 -20.97
N ILE A 11 4.33 9.86 -20.91
CA ILE A 11 3.65 11.01 -21.53
C ILE A 11 4.20 12.32 -20.96
N ALA A 12 4.28 12.47 -19.64
CA ALA A 12 4.78 13.68 -19.02
C ALA A 12 6.24 14.01 -19.39
N GLN A 13 7.09 13.00 -19.58
CA GLN A 13 8.48 13.20 -19.95
C GLN A 13 8.67 13.49 -21.43
N ARG A 14 7.88 12.86 -22.31
CA ARG A 14 8.09 12.91 -23.76
C ARG A 14 7.23 13.94 -24.48
N PHE A 15 6.06 14.28 -23.95
CA PHE A 15 5.14 15.22 -24.57
C PHE A 15 5.42 16.64 -24.09
N SER A 16 5.36 17.61 -25.00
CA SER A 16 5.20 19.02 -24.66
C SER A 16 3.80 19.28 -24.08
N ILE A 17 3.58 20.47 -23.50
CA ILE A 17 2.23 20.85 -23.01
C ILE A 17 1.24 20.89 -24.17
N GLU A 18 1.65 21.44 -25.32
CA GLU A 18 0.82 21.53 -26.52
C GLU A 18 0.46 20.14 -27.07
N GLU A 19 1.43 19.23 -27.14
CA GLU A 19 1.19 17.84 -27.56
C GLU A 19 0.25 17.11 -26.58
N LEU A 20 0.40 17.34 -25.28
CA LEU A 20 -0.50 16.75 -24.28
C LEU A 20 -1.93 17.30 -24.39
N THR A 21 -2.07 18.60 -24.65
CA THR A 21 -3.38 19.22 -24.91
C THR A 21 -4.02 18.64 -26.17
N ASN A 22 -3.26 18.50 -27.26
CA ASN A 22 -3.76 17.91 -28.51
C ASN A 22 -4.11 16.43 -28.33
N LEU A 23 -3.31 15.67 -27.57
CA LEU A 23 -3.63 14.29 -27.19
C LEU A 23 -4.95 14.19 -26.43
N CYS A 24 -5.24 15.14 -25.52
CA CYS A 24 -6.53 15.19 -24.83
C CYS A 24 -7.68 15.46 -25.81
N ILE A 25 -7.51 16.42 -26.73
CA ILE A 25 -8.51 16.74 -27.76
C ILE A 25 -8.80 15.53 -28.66
N ASP A 26 -7.77 14.82 -29.12
CA ASP A 26 -7.92 13.63 -29.95
C ASP A 26 -8.63 12.49 -29.20
N LEU A 27 -8.52 12.47 -27.87
CA LEU A 27 -9.25 11.55 -26.99
C LEU A 27 -10.64 12.06 -26.59
N ASP A 28 -11.11 13.20 -27.11
CA ASP A 28 -12.36 13.85 -26.70
C ASP A 28 -12.41 14.15 -25.18
N VAL A 29 -11.27 14.59 -24.63
CA VAL A 29 -11.06 14.96 -23.23
C VAL A 29 -10.70 16.44 -23.15
N ASP A 30 -11.44 17.20 -22.35
CA ASP A 30 -11.11 18.61 -22.10
C ASP A 30 -9.90 18.70 -21.15
N TYR A 31 -8.77 19.17 -21.68
CA TYR A 31 -7.52 19.34 -20.95
C TYR A 31 -7.69 20.24 -19.71
N GLU A 32 -8.52 21.29 -19.78
CA GLU A 32 -8.70 22.23 -18.66
C GLU A 32 -9.47 21.58 -17.50
N ASN A 33 -10.37 20.64 -17.81
CA ASN A 33 -11.15 19.90 -16.81
C ASN A 33 -10.40 18.72 -16.17
N LEU A 34 -9.24 18.33 -16.70
CA LEU A 34 -8.38 17.35 -16.04
C LEU A 34 -7.79 17.96 -14.76
N GLY A 35 -7.84 17.22 -13.65
CA GLY A 35 -7.18 17.65 -12.41
C GLY A 35 -5.65 17.72 -12.56
N GLY A 36 -5.00 18.35 -11.57
CA GLY A 36 -3.55 18.52 -11.54
C GLY A 36 -3.08 19.85 -12.15
N GLY A 37 -2.31 20.62 -11.39
CA GLY A 37 -1.78 21.93 -11.82
C GLY A 37 -0.51 21.87 -12.67
N THR A 38 0.05 20.68 -12.88
CA THR A 38 1.32 20.46 -13.59
C THR A 38 1.13 19.56 -14.81
N LYS A 39 2.06 19.61 -15.77
CA LYS A 39 2.06 18.70 -16.95
C LYS A 39 2.03 17.22 -16.53
N GLN A 40 2.77 16.88 -15.47
CA GLN A 40 2.78 15.56 -14.86
C GLN A 40 1.40 15.17 -14.29
N GLY A 41 0.79 16.08 -13.52
CA GLY A 41 -0.55 15.92 -12.96
C GLY A 41 -1.62 15.73 -14.05
N LYS A 42 -1.57 16.55 -15.10
CA LYS A 42 -2.46 16.45 -16.26
C LYS A 42 -2.28 15.13 -17.02
N ALA A 43 -1.05 14.68 -17.24
CA ALA A 43 -0.78 13.38 -17.85
C ALA A 43 -1.30 12.21 -16.99
N ARG A 44 -1.17 12.30 -15.66
CA ARG A 44 -1.75 11.31 -14.72
C ARG A 44 -3.26 11.29 -14.78
N GLU A 45 -3.90 12.46 -14.72
CA GLU A 45 -5.36 12.55 -14.79
C GLU A 45 -5.90 12.11 -16.14
N LEU A 46 -5.20 12.38 -17.24
CA LEU A 46 -5.56 11.86 -18.55
C LEU A 46 -5.59 10.33 -18.54
N VAL A 47 -4.48 9.66 -18.19
CA VAL A 47 -4.42 8.18 -18.13
C VAL A 47 -5.50 7.63 -17.18
N GLY A 48 -5.73 8.30 -16.06
CA GLY A 48 -6.78 7.92 -15.11
C GLY A 48 -8.20 8.12 -15.65
N TYR A 49 -8.44 9.19 -16.40
CA TYR A 49 -9.73 9.51 -17.02
C TYR A 49 -10.07 8.47 -18.08
N VAL A 50 -9.14 8.14 -18.97
CA VAL A 50 -9.36 7.21 -20.10
C VAL A 50 -9.68 5.78 -19.61
N LYS A 51 -9.10 5.39 -18.47
CA LYS A 51 -9.43 4.12 -17.79
C LYS A 51 -10.83 4.12 -17.17
N ARG A 52 -11.24 5.23 -16.55
CA ARG A 52 -12.55 5.35 -15.89
C ARG A 52 -13.70 5.50 -16.89
N ASN A 53 -13.48 6.29 -17.94
CA ASN A 53 -14.50 6.70 -18.89
C ASN A 53 -14.26 5.99 -20.23
N GLY A 54 -14.90 4.83 -20.36
CA GLY A 54 -15.03 4.11 -21.63
C GLY A 54 -14.03 3.00 -21.88
N GLN A 55 -13.09 2.73 -20.95
CA GLN A 55 -12.00 1.76 -21.15
C GLN A 55 -11.36 1.98 -22.52
N ARG A 56 -10.69 3.13 -22.70
CA ARG A 56 -10.10 3.56 -23.99
C ARG A 56 -8.57 3.52 -23.95
N THR A 57 -8.01 2.63 -23.12
CA THR A 57 -6.55 2.51 -22.94
C THR A 57 -5.85 2.10 -24.23
N ASP A 58 -6.50 1.30 -25.07
CA ASP A 58 -6.01 0.92 -26.39
C ASP A 58 -5.88 2.13 -27.33
N GLU A 59 -6.88 3.00 -27.35
CA GLU A 59 -6.88 4.24 -28.13
C GLU A 59 -5.82 5.21 -27.65
N LEU A 60 -5.65 5.38 -26.33
CA LEU A 60 -4.59 6.20 -25.77
C LEU A 60 -3.20 5.68 -26.16
N ILE A 61 -2.94 4.37 -26.04
CA ILE A 61 -1.64 3.78 -26.44
C ILE A 61 -1.42 3.97 -27.94
N TYR A 62 -2.46 3.79 -28.76
CA TYR A 62 -2.39 4.04 -30.19
C TYR A 62 -2.05 5.50 -30.50
N LEU A 63 -2.75 6.48 -29.93
CA LEU A 63 -2.47 7.90 -30.16
C LEU A 63 -1.09 8.29 -29.66
N VAL A 64 -0.63 7.77 -28.52
CA VAL A 64 0.75 7.98 -28.05
C VAL A 64 1.77 7.52 -29.09
N SER A 65 1.53 6.37 -29.75
CA SER A 65 2.39 5.87 -30.83
C SER A 65 2.37 6.76 -32.09
N GLN A 66 1.28 7.50 -32.34
CA GLN A 66 1.20 8.42 -33.49
C GLN A 66 1.98 9.71 -33.26
N TYR A 67 1.92 10.25 -32.04
CA TYR A 67 2.67 11.46 -31.68
C TYR A 67 4.17 11.18 -31.53
N HIS A 68 4.53 10.02 -30.97
CA HIS A 68 5.94 9.64 -30.75
C HIS A 68 6.20 8.20 -31.25
N PRO A 69 6.40 7.99 -32.57
CA PRO A 69 6.63 6.66 -33.16
C PRO A 69 7.95 5.99 -32.73
N ASP A 70 8.87 6.73 -32.11
CA ASP A 70 10.15 6.25 -31.58
C ASP A 70 10.02 5.53 -30.23
N LEU A 71 8.88 5.62 -29.55
CA LEU A 71 8.68 5.04 -28.22
C LEU A 71 8.44 3.53 -28.28
N ASP A 72 9.15 2.78 -27.44
CA ASP A 72 8.83 1.37 -27.19
C ASP A 72 7.61 1.26 -26.27
N LEU A 73 6.48 0.88 -26.88
CA LEU A 73 5.21 0.71 -26.17
C LEU A 73 4.91 -0.74 -25.77
N GLN A 74 5.76 -1.71 -26.17
CA GLN A 74 5.59 -3.11 -25.77
C GLN A 74 5.47 -3.31 -24.25
N PRO A 75 6.22 -2.59 -23.39
CA PRO A 75 6.13 -2.77 -21.95
C PRO A 75 4.76 -2.39 -21.36
N TYR A 76 3.87 -1.74 -22.12
CA TYR A 76 2.57 -1.25 -21.66
C TYR A 76 1.38 -2.15 -22.05
N LEU A 77 1.61 -3.31 -22.67
CA LEU A 77 0.54 -4.26 -23.00
C LEU A 77 -0.28 -4.67 -21.76
N TYR A 78 0.36 -4.73 -20.58
CA TYR A 78 -0.29 -5.02 -19.30
C TYR A 78 -1.41 -4.02 -18.95
N LEU A 79 -1.35 -2.79 -19.47
CA LEU A 79 -2.41 -1.81 -19.26
C LEU A 79 -3.71 -2.24 -19.94
N LEU A 80 -3.63 -2.85 -21.13
CA LEU A 80 -4.80 -3.42 -21.81
C LEU A 80 -5.32 -4.66 -21.09
N ILE A 81 -4.40 -5.51 -20.62
CA ILE A 81 -4.76 -6.71 -19.84
C ILE A 81 -5.49 -6.29 -18.56
N ALA A 82 -4.97 -5.30 -17.84
CA ALA A 82 -5.58 -4.78 -16.62
C ALA A 82 -6.93 -4.11 -16.90
N ASP A 83 -7.04 -3.30 -17.95
CA ASP A 83 -8.27 -2.56 -18.28
C ASP A 83 -9.41 -3.49 -18.73
N TYR A 84 -9.14 -4.48 -19.59
CA TYR A 84 -10.20 -5.31 -20.20
C TYR A 84 -10.37 -6.70 -19.59
N PHE A 85 -9.37 -7.23 -18.90
CA PHE A 85 -9.37 -8.59 -18.33
C PHE A 85 -9.17 -8.59 -16.82
N GLY A 86 -9.43 -7.46 -16.17
CA GLY A 86 -8.96 -7.24 -14.83
C GLY A 86 -9.53 -8.17 -13.75
N THR A 87 -10.69 -8.78 -13.97
CA THR A 87 -11.26 -9.72 -12.99
C THR A 87 -10.53 -11.06 -12.99
N ALA A 88 -10.50 -11.75 -11.85
CA ALA A 88 -9.91 -13.09 -11.75
C ALA A 88 -10.51 -14.06 -12.79
N ASP A 89 -11.82 -13.99 -13.04
CA ASP A 89 -12.52 -14.81 -14.02
C ASP A 89 -12.13 -14.47 -15.47
N ASN A 90 -12.00 -13.17 -15.81
CA ASN A 90 -11.59 -12.75 -17.15
C ASN A 90 -10.11 -13.08 -17.41
N MET A 91 -9.25 -12.93 -16.40
CA MET A 91 -7.84 -13.29 -16.48
C MET A 91 -7.65 -14.80 -16.64
N LYS A 92 -8.43 -15.59 -15.89
CA LYS A 92 -8.47 -17.04 -16.04
C LYS A 92 -8.95 -17.45 -17.43
N SER A 93 -10.02 -16.84 -17.92
CA SER A 93 -10.55 -17.10 -19.26
C SER A 93 -9.55 -16.74 -20.37
N LEU A 94 -8.81 -15.63 -20.20
CA LEU A 94 -7.73 -15.24 -21.11
C LEU A 94 -6.56 -16.25 -21.08
N CYS A 95 -6.18 -16.74 -19.91
CA CYS A 95 -5.16 -17.78 -19.79
C CYS A 95 -5.61 -19.13 -20.37
N GLU A 96 -6.89 -19.48 -20.23
CA GLU A 96 -7.49 -20.71 -20.73
C GLU A 96 -7.64 -20.71 -22.26
N SER A 97 -7.93 -19.56 -22.88
CA SER A 97 -8.01 -19.43 -24.35
C SER A 97 -6.66 -19.70 -25.03
N MET A 98 -5.56 -19.55 -24.30
CA MET A 98 -4.20 -19.88 -24.75
C MET A 98 -3.87 -21.40 -24.73
N ARG A 99 -4.84 -22.28 -24.45
CA ARG A 99 -4.77 -23.77 -24.43
C ARG A 99 -3.80 -24.36 -23.37
N SER A 100 -3.43 -25.65 -23.51
CA SER A 100 -2.66 -26.52 -22.58
C SER A 100 -1.39 -25.91 -21.99
N ASP A 101 -0.84 -24.89 -22.64
CA ASP A 101 0.51 -24.37 -22.39
C ASP A 101 0.56 -23.29 -21.29
N CYS A 102 -0.57 -22.95 -20.67
CA CYS A 102 -0.66 -22.06 -19.50
C CYS A 102 -1.11 -22.80 -18.22
N ARG A 103 -1.28 -24.12 -18.28
CA ARG A 103 -1.69 -24.90 -17.12
C ARG A 103 -0.65 -24.83 -16.00
N GLU A 104 0.63 -24.73 -16.37
CA GLU A 104 1.73 -24.51 -15.43
C GLU A 104 1.71 -23.07 -14.87
N LEU A 105 1.42 -22.05 -15.68
CA LEU A 105 1.21 -20.65 -15.23
C LEU A 105 0.11 -20.51 -14.15
N LEU A 106 -1.01 -21.23 -14.34
CA LEU A 106 -2.14 -21.28 -13.41
C LEU A 106 -1.84 -22.12 -12.16
N VAL A 107 -0.95 -23.12 -12.25
CA VAL A 107 -0.65 -24.09 -11.17
C VAL A 107 0.59 -23.71 -10.34
N THR A 108 1.58 -23.01 -10.90
CA THR A 108 2.87 -22.75 -10.24
C THR A 108 3.15 -21.30 -9.85
N GLY A 109 2.32 -20.30 -10.18
CA GLY A 109 2.75 -18.92 -9.84
C GLY A 109 1.81 -17.73 -9.93
N LEU A 110 0.59 -17.81 -10.48
CA LEU A 110 -0.28 -16.61 -10.53
C LEU A 110 -1.00 -16.31 -9.20
N GLY A 111 -0.88 -17.18 -8.19
CA GLY A 111 -1.41 -16.89 -6.85
C GLY A 111 -2.91 -16.56 -6.82
N ILE A 112 -3.70 -17.00 -7.81
CA ILE A 112 -5.14 -16.73 -7.94
C ILE A 112 -5.92 -17.57 -6.91
N ASN A 113 -5.61 -17.39 -5.64
CA ASN A 113 -6.34 -17.94 -4.51
C ASN A 113 -7.22 -16.82 -3.95
N ASP A 114 -8.41 -16.72 -4.54
CA ASP A 114 -9.68 -16.44 -3.87
C ASP A 114 -9.65 -15.51 -2.64
N TYR A 115 -9.38 -14.18 -2.78
CA TYR A 115 -9.79 -13.18 -1.79
C TYR A 115 -10.02 -11.77 -2.37
N THR A 116 -11.03 -11.11 -1.82
CA THR A 116 -11.67 -9.84 -2.18
C THR A 116 -10.83 -8.58 -1.87
N SER A 117 -10.30 -7.89 -2.90
CA SER A 117 -10.06 -6.43 -2.96
C SER A 117 -9.59 -6.04 -4.38
N ILE A 118 -10.19 -4.99 -4.97
CA ILE A 118 -10.66 -5.01 -6.37
C ILE A 118 -9.80 -4.34 -7.47
N ASP A 119 -8.69 -3.62 -7.23
CA ASP A 119 -7.95 -2.99 -8.37
C ASP A 119 -6.41 -3.18 -8.39
N HIS A 120 -5.76 -3.31 -7.22
CA HIS A 120 -4.29 -3.39 -7.14
C HIS A 120 -3.72 -4.74 -7.54
N TYR A 121 -4.43 -5.82 -7.22
CA TYR A 121 -4.04 -7.16 -7.62
C TYR A 121 -4.08 -7.33 -9.15
N ILE A 122 -5.02 -6.65 -9.81
CA ILE A 122 -5.27 -6.76 -11.24
C ILE A 122 -4.08 -6.30 -12.09
N THR A 123 -3.56 -5.11 -11.78
CA THR A 123 -2.47 -4.52 -12.56
C THR A 123 -1.18 -5.30 -12.35
N ASP A 124 -0.94 -5.83 -11.14
CA ASP A 124 0.25 -6.62 -10.85
C ASP A 124 0.17 -8.01 -11.49
N GLN A 125 -1.01 -8.64 -11.52
CA GLN A 125 -1.23 -9.88 -12.28
C GLN A 125 -1.06 -9.70 -13.79
N ALA A 126 -1.53 -8.57 -14.33
CA ALA A 126 -1.32 -8.23 -15.74
C ALA A 126 0.17 -8.05 -16.08
N VAL A 127 0.94 -7.41 -15.19
CA VAL A 127 2.41 -7.26 -15.33
C VAL A 127 3.09 -8.62 -15.24
N ILE A 128 2.74 -9.45 -14.25
CA ILE A 128 3.31 -10.80 -14.07
C ILE A 128 3.03 -11.66 -15.30
N LEU A 129 1.81 -11.60 -15.84
CA LEU A 129 1.44 -12.34 -17.04
C LEU A 129 2.26 -11.88 -18.25
N GLN A 130 2.37 -10.56 -18.47
CA GLN A 130 3.16 -10.00 -19.56
C GLN A 130 4.64 -10.40 -19.43
N ASP A 131 5.24 -10.23 -18.25
CA ASP A 131 6.65 -10.52 -18.00
C ASP A 131 6.95 -12.01 -18.21
N LYS A 132 6.10 -12.90 -17.70
CA LYS A 132 6.29 -14.34 -17.89
C LYS A 132 6.13 -14.76 -19.35
N MET A 133 5.15 -14.20 -20.07
CA MET A 133 5.02 -14.44 -21.51
C MET A 133 6.20 -13.89 -22.31
N LYS A 134 6.79 -12.78 -21.87
CA LYS A 134 8.00 -12.22 -22.47
C LYS A 134 9.22 -13.11 -22.20
N GLU A 135 9.40 -13.59 -20.97
CA GLU A 135 10.49 -14.52 -20.60
C GLU A 135 10.43 -15.82 -21.40
N GLU A 136 9.23 -16.33 -21.64
CA GLU A 136 9.01 -17.54 -22.45
C GLU A 136 9.06 -17.27 -23.96
N GLY A 137 9.23 -16.02 -24.42
CA GLY A 137 9.24 -15.67 -25.85
C GLY A 137 7.90 -15.90 -26.55
N ARG A 138 6.80 -15.63 -25.85
CA ARG A 138 5.41 -15.96 -26.25
C ARG A 138 4.48 -14.75 -26.21
N LEU A 139 5.03 -13.55 -26.34
CA LEU A 139 4.25 -12.32 -26.23
C LEU A 139 3.26 -12.18 -27.40
N GLY A 140 3.60 -12.72 -28.58
CA GLY A 140 2.70 -12.75 -29.74
C GLY A 140 1.44 -13.60 -29.51
N LYS A 141 1.57 -14.75 -28.83
CA LYS A 141 0.43 -15.60 -28.42
C LYS A 141 -0.51 -14.86 -27.47
N LEU A 142 0.02 -14.05 -26.54
CA LEU A 142 -0.79 -13.24 -25.63
C LEU A 142 -1.58 -12.17 -26.41
N VAL A 143 -0.96 -11.49 -27.37
CA VAL A 143 -1.64 -10.51 -28.24
C VAL A 143 -2.74 -11.18 -29.08
N LEU A 144 -2.50 -12.39 -29.59
CA LEU A 144 -3.50 -13.15 -30.34
C LEU A 144 -4.71 -13.53 -29.46
N ALA A 145 -4.46 -13.98 -28.23
CA ALA A 145 -5.52 -14.32 -27.28
C ALA A 145 -6.37 -13.09 -26.88
N ILE A 146 -5.74 -11.93 -26.69
CA ILE A 146 -6.45 -10.67 -26.43
C ILE A 146 -7.34 -10.30 -27.63
N ARG A 147 -6.81 -10.43 -28.85
CA ARG A 147 -7.54 -10.17 -30.10
C ARG A 147 -8.77 -11.05 -30.26
N GLU A 148 -8.63 -12.36 -30.00
CA GLU A 148 -9.74 -13.31 -30.07
C GLU A 148 -10.81 -13.00 -29.02
N ALA A 149 -10.41 -12.68 -27.79
CA ALA A 149 -11.33 -12.38 -26.71
C ALA A 149 -12.02 -11.01 -26.85
N LYS A 150 -11.36 -10.04 -27.50
CA LYS A 150 -11.87 -8.67 -27.70
C LYS A 150 -11.55 -8.17 -29.12
N PRO A 151 -12.30 -8.59 -30.15
CA PRO A 151 -12.00 -8.28 -31.56
C PRO A 151 -12.05 -6.80 -31.95
N ARG A 152 -12.59 -5.93 -31.08
CA ARG A 152 -12.74 -4.49 -31.31
C ARG A 152 -11.61 -3.66 -30.72
N LEU A 153 -10.69 -4.25 -29.95
CA LEU A 153 -9.54 -3.52 -29.39
C LEU A 153 -8.55 -3.15 -30.48
N ASN A 154 -8.04 -1.93 -30.43
CA ASN A 154 -6.94 -1.52 -31.29
C ASN A 154 -5.62 -2.10 -30.76
N LEU A 155 -5.12 -3.15 -31.42
CA LEU A 155 -3.85 -3.81 -31.09
C LEU A 155 -2.74 -3.50 -32.09
N GLN A 156 -2.90 -2.48 -32.95
CA GLN A 156 -1.99 -2.19 -34.06
C GLN A 156 -0.53 -2.02 -33.60
N VAL A 157 -0.33 -1.36 -32.45
CA VAL A 157 0.98 -1.13 -31.82
C VAL A 157 1.69 -2.44 -31.43
N PHE A 158 0.95 -3.53 -31.24
CA PHE A 158 1.44 -4.82 -30.75
C PHE A 158 1.47 -5.91 -31.84
N GLU A 159 1.06 -5.64 -33.07
CA GLU A 159 0.96 -6.69 -34.11
C GLU A 159 2.32 -7.24 -34.54
N ASN A 160 3.37 -6.42 -34.44
CA ASN A 160 4.75 -6.82 -34.69
C ASN A 160 5.21 -7.97 -33.77
N LEU A 161 4.60 -8.14 -32.58
CA LEU A 161 4.88 -9.23 -31.65
C LEU A 161 4.37 -10.59 -32.15
N ILE A 162 3.30 -10.61 -32.96
CA ILE A 162 2.71 -11.86 -33.48
C ILE A 162 3.67 -12.55 -34.45
N SER A 163 4.41 -11.77 -35.22
CA SER A 163 5.38 -12.28 -36.22
C SER A 163 6.66 -12.85 -35.59
N GLN A 164 6.94 -12.56 -34.31
CA GLN A 164 8.16 -12.97 -33.61
C GLN A 164 8.07 -14.37 -32.98
N ASP A 165 6.86 -14.93 -32.82
CA ASP A 165 6.58 -16.19 -32.10
C ASP A 165 6.69 -17.47 -32.95
N SER A 166 7.17 -17.39 -34.20
CA SER A 166 7.17 -18.53 -35.14
C SER A 166 8.28 -19.57 -34.95
N ASN A 167 9.15 -19.41 -33.95
CA ASN A 167 10.20 -20.37 -33.61
C ASN A 167 10.25 -20.62 -32.10
N THR A 168 9.60 -21.68 -31.61
CA THR A 168 10.10 -22.57 -30.51
C THR A 168 9.04 -23.60 -30.07
N SER A 169 9.52 -24.82 -29.82
CA SER A 169 8.78 -26.07 -29.56
C SER A 169 8.59 -26.37 -28.06
N SER A 170 7.62 -27.24 -27.76
CA SER A 170 7.04 -27.65 -26.46
C SER A 170 7.99 -28.23 -25.38
N PRO A 171 7.63 -28.15 -24.07
CA PRO A 171 8.29 -28.88 -22.98
C PRO A 171 7.44 -29.98 -22.28
N THR A 172 8.15 -30.80 -21.51
CA THR A 172 7.83 -32.09 -20.85
C THR A 172 7.39 -31.99 -19.37
N ASP A 173 6.62 -32.99 -18.91
CA ASP A 173 5.98 -33.20 -17.58
C ASP A 173 6.90 -33.26 -16.33
N ALA A 174 6.41 -32.79 -15.16
CA ALA A 174 6.54 -33.47 -13.85
C ALA A 174 5.64 -32.92 -12.68
N GLN A 175 4.77 -33.81 -12.20
CA GLN A 175 4.08 -34.09 -10.91
C GLN A 175 4.03 -33.17 -9.65
N LYS A 176 2.89 -33.34 -8.94
CA LYS A 176 2.30 -32.68 -7.75
C LYS A 176 2.76 -33.22 -6.37
N SER A 177 2.52 -32.44 -5.30
CA SER A 177 1.91 -32.94 -4.04
C SER A 177 1.28 -31.84 -3.17
N ASP A 178 0.05 -32.08 -2.70
CA ASP A 178 -0.73 -31.32 -1.71
C ASP A 178 -0.38 -31.69 -0.26
N THR A 179 -0.44 -30.72 0.67
CA THR A 179 -1.01 -30.95 2.02
C THR A 179 -1.46 -29.64 2.67
N LYS A 180 -2.70 -29.60 3.17
CA LYS A 180 -3.28 -28.54 4.02
C LYS A 180 -2.91 -28.79 5.47
N GLU A 181 -2.35 -27.78 6.14
CA GLU A 181 -2.28 -27.75 7.61
C GLU A 181 -2.83 -26.45 8.20
N SER A 182 -3.56 -26.64 9.31
CA SER A 182 -4.14 -25.65 10.20
C SER A 182 -3.06 -24.83 10.89
N ILE A 183 -3.15 -23.49 10.87
CA ILE A 183 -2.14 -22.62 11.49
C ILE A 183 -2.80 -21.72 12.54
N ILE A 184 -2.73 -22.13 13.82
CA ILE A 184 -2.52 -21.14 14.88
C ILE A 184 -1.02 -20.86 14.84
N ALA A 185 -0.64 -19.71 14.28
CA ALA A 185 0.77 -19.39 14.09
C ALA A 185 1.45 -19.24 15.47
N PRO A 186 2.64 -19.83 15.68
CA PRO A 186 3.39 -19.60 16.91
C PRO A 186 3.72 -18.11 17.05
N LEU A 187 3.75 -17.62 18.29
CA LEU A 187 4.06 -16.23 18.62
C LEU A 187 5.48 -15.90 18.12
N MET A 188 5.60 -15.10 17.07
CA MET A 188 6.88 -14.72 16.49
C MET A 188 7.64 -13.79 17.45
N ARG A 189 8.88 -14.15 17.80
CA ARG A 189 9.77 -13.29 18.60
C ARG A 189 10.47 -12.29 17.67
N TYR A 190 10.62 -11.05 18.11
CA TYR A 190 11.22 -9.98 17.31
C TYR A 190 12.53 -9.49 17.93
N GLU A 191 13.55 -9.30 17.10
CA GLU A 191 14.70 -8.45 17.42
C GLU A 191 14.50 -7.06 16.80
N ASN A 192 15.19 -6.05 17.34
CA ASN A 192 15.03 -4.66 16.89
C ASN A 192 16.12 -4.23 15.91
N PHE A 193 15.70 -3.53 14.86
CA PHE A 193 16.51 -2.76 13.94
C PHE A 193 16.12 -1.29 14.07
N ASP A 194 16.98 -0.47 14.69
CA ASP A 194 16.64 0.91 15.02
C ASP A 194 17.25 1.86 13.99
N ILE A 195 16.39 2.62 13.32
CA ILE A 195 16.77 3.67 12.38
C ILE A 195 16.48 5.02 13.05
N ARG A 196 17.46 5.91 13.05
CA ARG A 196 17.30 7.31 13.45
C ARG A 196 17.50 8.23 12.26
N VAL A 197 16.54 9.12 12.07
CA VAL A 197 16.63 10.26 11.14
C VAL A 197 16.92 11.49 11.99
N GLY A 198 18.12 12.06 11.86
CA GLY A 198 18.51 13.26 12.59
C GLY A 198 17.92 14.54 12.00
N ARG A 199 18.25 15.69 12.61
CA ARG A 199 17.84 17.00 12.11
C ARG A 199 18.57 17.34 10.81
N LYS A 200 17.93 18.17 9.98
CA LYS A 200 18.49 18.64 8.71
C LYS A 200 19.88 19.27 8.93
N SER A 201 20.84 18.83 8.12
CA SER A 201 22.21 19.32 8.04
C SER A 201 22.50 19.70 6.59
N GLY A 202 22.63 21.00 6.30
CA GLY A 202 22.63 21.50 4.92
C GLY A 202 21.30 21.18 4.22
N ASP A 203 21.37 20.48 3.10
CA ASP A 203 20.21 20.03 2.30
C ASP A 203 19.86 18.55 2.50
N SER A 204 20.38 17.93 3.56
CA SER A 204 20.21 16.49 3.80
C SER A 204 19.90 16.19 5.26
N TYR A 205 19.42 14.97 5.50
CA TYR A 205 19.12 14.44 6.82
C TYR A 205 20.03 13.25 7.09
N PRO A 206 20.73 13.19 8.22
CA PRO A 206 21.54 12.04 8.57
C PRO A 206 20.62 10.87 8.94
N VAL A 207 20.72 9.76 8.21
CA VAL A 207 20.03 8.50 8.47
C VAL A 207 21.04 7.50 9.03
N GLU A 208 20.80 6.99 10.24
CA GLU A 208 21.73 6.11 10.94
C GLU A 208 21.03 4.87 11.51
N VAL A 209 21.75 3.74 11.52
CA VAL A 209 21.34 2.53 12.24
C VAL A 209 21.95 2.59 13.63
N THR A 210 21.10 2.83 14.62
CA THR A 210 21.50 2.95 16.05
C THR A 210 21.48 1.62 16.79
N ARG A 211 20.83 0.59 16.22
CA ARG A 211 20.83 -0.77 16.77
C ARG A 211 20.52 -1.78 15.68
N ASN A 212 21.24 -2.89 15.66
CA ASN A 212 20.87 -4.06 14.87
C ASN A 212 21.38 -5.36 15.53
N PRO A 213 20.77 -6.52 15.24
CA PRO A 213 21.16 -7.80 15.86
C PRO A 213 22.59 -8.27 15.58
N ASN A 214 23.11 -8.01 14.37
CA ASN A 214 24.34 -8.64 13.86
C ASN A 214 25.59 -7.76 13.94
N GLY A 215 25.55 -6.54 14.47
CA GLY A 215 26.70 -5.66 14.40
C GLY A 215 26.57 -4.32 15.12
N ASN A 216 27.60 -3.49 14.94
CA ASN A 216 27.74 -2.19 15.58
C ASN A 216 26.90 -1.11 14.88
N GLU A 217 26.73 0.02 15.57
CA GLU A 217 26.17 1.27 15.02
C GLU A 217 26.90 1.68 13.72
N MET A 218 26.15 2.24 12.78
CA MET A 218 26.71 2.76 11.54
C MET A 218 26.88 4.27 11.63
N TYR A 219 27.93 4.80 11.00
CA TYR A 219 28.02 6.24 10.75
C TYR A 219 26.78 6.73 9.97
N PRO A 220 26.24 7.91 10.30
CA PRO A 220 25.10 8.45 9.57
C PRO A 220 25.39 8.61 8.08
N VAL A 221 24.38 8.33 7.27
CA VAL A 221 24.38 8.61 5.83
C VAL A 221 23.50 9.82 5.59
N ASP A 222 24.08 10.90 5.08
CA ASP A 222 23.30 12.07 4.68
C ASP A 222 22.42 11.73 3.49
N GLN A 223 21.11 11.92 3.64
CA GLN A 223 20.10 11.67 2.62
C GLN A 223 19.33 12.96 2.29
N PRO A 224 19.32 13.39 1.02
CA PRO A 224 18.42 14.46 0.62
C PRO A 224 16.97 13.98 0.71
N PHE A 225 16.10 14.85 1.19
CA PHE A 225 14.66 14.62 1.15
C PHE A 225 13.95 15.93 0.86
N ASP A 226 13.47 16.05 -0.37
CA ASP A 226 12.75 17.22 -0.82
C ASP A 226 11.28 17.10 -0.41
N LEU A 227 10.93 17.85 0.65
CA LEU A 227 9.57 18.02 1.14
C LEU A 227 8.76 18.97 0.24
N ASP A 228 9.44 19.86 -0.48
CA ASP A 228 8.82 20.83 -1.39
C ASP A 228 8.61 20.24 -2.79
N ASP A 229 8.99 18.96 -2.98
CA ASP A 229 8.57 18.17 -4.14
C ASP A 229 7.04 18.10 -4.15
N TYR A 230 6.48 18.92 -5.05
CA TYR A 230 5.05 19.12 -5.21
C TYR A 230 4.29 17.81 -5.40
N ASP A 231 4.85 16.84 -6.14
CA ASP A 231 4.21 15.54 -6.35
C ASP A 231 4.12 14.74 -5.04
N PHE A 232 5.15 14.82 -4.19
CA PHE A 232 5.14 14.14 -2.90
C PHE A 232 4.22 14.84 -1.88
N ALA A 233 4.30 16.18 -1.79
CA ALA A 233 3.48 16.96 -0.86
C ALA A 233 1.97 16.81 -1.16
N ASP A 234 1.58 16.83 -2.43
CA ASP A 234 0.19 16.60 -2.85
C ASP A 234 -0.29 15.19 -2.50
N LEU A 235 0.54 14.16 -2.74
CA LEU A 235 0.17 12.78 -2.42
C LEU A 235 0.03 12.55 -0.92
N VAL A 236 0.91 13.15 -0.10
CA VAL A 236 0.79 13.09 1.37
C VAL A 236 -0.50 13.77 1.82
N SER A 237 -0.80 14.97 1.31
CA SER A 237 -2.05 15.69 1.62
C SER A 237 -3.29 14.87 1.23
N TYR A 238 -3.22 14.16 0.09
CA TYR A 238 -4.30 13.32 -0.40
C TYR A 238 -4.49 12.04 0.45
N LEU A 239 -3.40 11.47 0.97
CA LEU A 239 -3.43 10.36 1.92
C LEU A 239 -4.03 10.79 3.26
N GLU A 240 -3.63 11.95 3.79
CA GLU A 240 -4.15 12.50 5.03
C GLU A 240 -5.66 12.80 4.95
N ALA A 241 -6.14 13.22 3.77
CA ALA A 241 -7.57 13.38 3.53
C ALA A 241 -8.34 12.05 3.42
N LEU A 242 -7.67 10.89 3.48
CA LEU A 242 -8.23 9.55 3.29
C LEU A 242 -8.98 9.37 1.95
N VAL A 243 -8.63 10.16 0.94
CA VAL A 243 -9.21 10.08 -0.41
C VAL A 243 -8.27 9.32 -1.37
N ALA A 244 -7.05 9.02 -0.93
CA ALA A 244 -6.02 8.38 -1.73
C ALA A 244 -6.31 6.94 -2.16
N LYS A 245 -5.95 6.60 -3.41
CA LYS A 245 -5.95 5.22 -3.90
C LYS A 245 -4.72 4.49 -3.38
N GLY A 246 -4.77 3.16 -3.35
CA GLY A 246 -3.63 2.34 -2.93
C GLY A 246 -2.34 2.59 -3.74
N SER A 247 -2.43 3.10 -4.98
CA SER A 247 -1.25 3.37 -5.83
C SER A 247 -0.50 4.61 -5.39
N ASP A 248 -1.24 5.59 -4.88
CA ASP A 248 -0.73 6.86 -4.38
C ASP A 248 0.00 6.61 -3.05
N ALA A 249 -0.63 5.78 -2.19
CA ALA A 249 -0.02 5.25 -0.98
C ALA A 249 1.30 4.51 -1.26
N VAL A 250 1.36 3.68 -2.31
CA VAL A 250 2.59 2.98 -2.72
C VAL A 250 3.66 3.95 -3.22
N ALA A 251 3.31 4.97 -4.01
CA ALA A 251 4.27 5.93 -4.54
C ALA A 251 4.94 6.74 -3.42
N VAL A 252 4.13 7.27 -2.49
CA VAL A 252 4.61 7.92 -1.26
C VAL A 252 5.47 6.96 -0.46
N GLY A 253 4.98 5.75 -0.25
CA GLY A 253 5.68 4.71 0.48
C GLY A 253 7.07 4.37 -0.07
N LYS A 254 7.22 4.32 -1.39
CA LYS A 254 8.50 4.07 -2.05
C LYS A 254 9.49 5.22 -1.83
N LYS A 255 9.05 6.47 -2.01
CA LYS A 255 9.92 7.63 -1.74
C LYS A 255 10.38 7.66 -0.28
N MET A 256 9.50 7.30 0.65
CA MET A 256 9.84 7.18 2.07
C MET A 256 10.80 6.01 2.34
N HIS A 257 10.64 4.88 1.64
CA HIS A 257 11.56 3.75 1.72
C HIS A 257 12.96 4.12 1.20
N ASP A 258 13.06 4.69 0.01
CA ASP A 258 14.33 5.06 -0.61
C ASP A 258 15.13 6.03 0.28
N PHE A 259 14.43 6.92 1.00
CA PHE A 259 15.03 7.80 1.99
C PHE A 259 15.50 7.06 3.26
N LEU A 260 14.70 6.15 3.81
CA LEU A 260 15.04 5.42 5.04
C LEU A 260 16.11 4.34 4.83
N PHE A 261 16.22 3.81 3.62
CA PHE A 261 17.10 2.70 3.27
C PHE A 261 18.07 3.10 2.16
N PRO A 262 18.98 4.08 2.40
CA PRO A 262 20.10 4.25 1.49
C PRO A 262 20.90 2.96 1.39
N SER A 263 21.63 2.75 0.29
CA SER A 263 22.26 1.46 -0.03
C SER A 263 23.14 0.88 1.10
N ALA A 264 23.70 1.73 1.95
CA ALA A 264 24.47 1.31 3.12
C ALA A 264 23.57 0.69 4.22
N VAL A 265 22.44 1.34 4.53
CA VAL A 265 21.43 0.85 5.47
C VAL A 265 20.71 -0.38 4.92
N GLU A 266 20.37 -0.38 3.64
CA GLU A 266 19.68 -1.49 2.96
C GLU A 266 20.48 -2.80 3.04
N LYS A 267 21.80 -2.75 2.83
CA LYS A 267 22.69 -3.91 2.96
C LYS A 267 22.67 -4.51 4.37
N ILE A 268 22.73 -3.66 5.40
CA ILE A 268 22.71 -4.10 6.80
C ILE A 268 21.33 -4.67 7.15
N PHE A 269 20.26 -4.00 6.70
CA PHE A 269 18.89 -4.45 6.91
C PHE A 269 18.67 -5.83 6.28
N PHE A 270 19.07 -6.04 5.03
CA PHE A 270 18.93 -7.32 4.33
C PHE A 270 19.68 -8.44 5.05
N ALA A 271 20.93 -8.21 5.46
CA ALA A 271 21.73 -9.19 6.19
C ALA A 271 21.11 -9.57 7.55
N ASN A 272 20.59 -8.59 8.30
CA ASN A 272 19.90 -8.84 9.57
C ASN A 272 18.56 -9.56 9.36
N ARG A 273 17.79 -9.16 8.34
CA ARG A 273 16.50 -9.79 8.02
C ARG A 273 16.69 -11.25 7.67
N GLN A 274 17.69 -11.59 6.87
CA GLN A 274 18.00 -12.98 6.53
C GLN A 274 18.40 -13.78 7.78
N SER A 275 19.32 -13.26 8.60
CA SER A 275 19.74 -13.90 9.86
C SER A 275 18.57 -14.15 10.83
N MET A 276 17.63 -13.21 10.94
CA MET A 276 16.44 -13.40 11.80
C MET A 276 15.48 -14.45 11.23
N ARG A 277 15.26 -14.45 9.92
CA ARG A 277 14.46 -15.47 9.24
C ARG A 277 15.03 -16.87 9.45
N ASP A 278 16.34 -17.04 9.33
CA ASP A 278 17.02 -18.33 9.56
C ASP A 278 16.84 -18.84 11.01
N GLN A 279 16.55 -17.95 11.95
CA GLN A 279 16.29 -18.24 13.36
C GLN A 279 14.79 -18.32 13.72
N ASN A 280 13.88 -18.26 12.73
CA ASN A 280 12.42 -18.15 12.94
C ASN A 280 12.01 -16.94 13.83
N LYS A 281 12.75 -15.83 13.71
CA LYS A 281 12.46 -14.56 14.36
C LYS A 281 12.05 -13.49 13.34
N GLY A 282 11.30 -12.49 13.80
CA GLY A 282 11.07 -11.25 13.05
C GLY A 282 12.14 -10.20 13.34
N LEU A 283 12.30 -9.24 12.43
CA LEU A 283 13.15 -8.07 12.59
C LEU A 283 12.30 -6.80 12.59
N ARG A 284 11.94 -6.31 13.77
CA ARG A 284 11.11 -5.10 13.92
C ARG A 284 11.93 -3.85 13.67
N ILE A 285 11.46 -3.01 12.76
CA ILE A 285 12.09 -1.73 12.42
C ILE A 285 11.51 -0.68 13.35
N ARG A 286 12.35 -0.06 14.18
CA ARG A 286 11.97 1.04 15.07
C ARG A 286 12.50 2.34 14.49
N LEU A 287 11.58 3.20 14.04
CA LEU A 287 11.93 4.47 13.43
C LEU A 287 11.84 5.60 14.44
N ARG A 288 12.95 6.30 14.65
CA ARG A 288 13.01 7.56 15.39
C ARG A 288 13.28 8.69 14.41
N VAL A 289 12.48 9.75 14.47
CA VAL A 289 12.64 10.94 13.62
C VAL A 289 12.82 12.17 14.50
N ASP A 290 14.00 12.77 14.48
CA ASP A 290 14.33 13.97 15.26
C ASP A 290 13.99 15.27 14.52
N ALA A 291 13.84 15.22 13.18
CA ALA A 291 13.43 16.35 12.35
C ALA A 291 11.89 16.54 12.42
N PRO A 292 11.39 17.65 13.00
CA PRO A 292 9.95 17.85 13.18
C PRO A 292 9.13 17.77 11.88
N GLU A 293 9.65 18.34 10.81
CA GLU A 293 9.06 18.36 9.47
C GLU A 293 8.90 16.95 8.87
N LEU A 294 9.85 16.06 9.16
CA LEU A 294 9.80 14.66 8.74
C LEU A 294 8.97 13.81 9.69
N SER A 295 8.86 14.20 10.97
CA SER A 295 8.06 13.48 11.95
C SER A 295 6.55 13.54 11.65
N ALA A 296 6.09 14.50 10.84
CA ALA A 296 4.69 14.57 10.42
C ALA A 296 4.32 13.50 9.39
N LEU A 297 5.27 13.04 8.58
CA LEU A 297 5.02 12.13 7.47
C LEU A 297 4.53 10.74 7.92
N PRO A 298 3.59 10.10 7.21
CA PRO A 298 2.99 8.83 7.64
C PRO A 298 3.90 7.63 7.37
N TRP A 299 4.99 7.49 8.14
CA TRP A 299 6.04 6.46 7.96
C TRP A 299 5.55 5.01 7.91
N GLU A 300 4.36 4.75 8.43
CA GLU A 300 3.65 3.48 8.34
C GLU A 300 3.36 3.06 6.89
N TYR A 301 3.28 4.04 5.97
CA TYR A 301 3.12 3.83 4.53
C TYR A 301 4.41 3.50 3.81
N CYS A 302 5.57 3.46 4.49
CA CYS A 302 6.83 3.06 3.88
C CYS A 302 6.67 1.69 3.17
N TYR A 303 7.03 1.65 1.89
CA TYR A 303 6.70 0.54 1.00
C TYR A 303 7.95 0.00 0.33
N ALA A 304 8.15 -1.31 0.42
CA ALA A 304 9.19 -2.06 -0.32
C ALA A 304 8.52 -2.90 -1.43
N ASP A 305 8.25 -4.17 -1.15
CA ASP A 305 7.37 -5.08 -1.89
C ASP A 305 5.95 -5.12 -1.30
N GLU A 306 5.81 -4.69 -0.05
CA GLU A 306 4.55 -4.45 0.66
C GLU A 306 4.78 -3.29 1.65
N PHE A 307 3.70 -2.70 2.16
CA PHE A 307 3.79 -1.74 3.28
C PHE A 307 4.48 -2.40 4.47
N LEU A 308 5.59 -1.81 4.92
CA LEU A 308 6.41 -2.39 5.97
C LEU A 308 5.62 -2.54 7.28
N ALA A 309 4.65 -1.68 7.56
CA ALA A 309 3.78 -1.80 8.74
C ALA A 309 2.87 -3.05 8.71
N LEU A 310 2.56 -3.60 7.53
CA LEU A 310 1.73 -4.81 7.37
C LEU A 310 2.55 -6.10 7.40
N LYS A 311 3.86 -5.99 7.20
CA LYS A 311 4.76 -7.14 7.19
C LYS A 311 4.95 -7.72 8.57
N ARG A 312 4.50 -8.96 8.75
CA ARG A 312 4.70 -9.70 10.01
C ARG A 312 6.17 -9.95 10.32
N ASP A 313 7.03 -10.15 9.33
CA ASP A 313 8.45 -10.45 9.56
C ASP A 313 9.29 -9.18 9.79
N THR A 314 8.88 -8.04 9.23
CA THR A 314 9.62 -6.77 9.36
C THR A 314 8.71 -5.55 9.61
N PRO A 315 7.95 -5.51 10.72
CA PRO A 315 7.03 -4.42 10.98
C PRO A 315 7.80 -3.12 11.24
N LEU A 316 7.38 -2.03 10.58
CA LEU A 316 7.84 -0.67 10.89
C LEU A 316 6.95 -0.05 11.96
N VAL A 317 7.56 0.41 13.06
CA VAL A 317 6.89 1.13 14.14
C VAL A 317 7.60 2.42 14.45
N ARG A 318 6.85 3.50 14.75
CA ARG A 318 7.45 4.70 15.30
C ARG A 318 7.93 4.45 16.72
N TYR A 319 9.10 4.97 17.02
CA TYR A 319 9.75 4.83 18.31
C TYR A 319 10.09 6.17 18.91
N ILE A 320 9.47 6.45 20.06
CA ILE A 320 9.84 7.56 20.93
C ILE A 320 10.78 7.00 21.99
N PRO A 321 12.00 7.52 22.14
CA PRO A 321 12.93 7.09 23.18
C PRO A 321 12.26 7.25 24.55
N GLN A 322 12.08 6.14 25.26
CA GLN A 322 11.70 6.18 26.66
C GLN A 322 12.96 6.05 27.52
N PRO A 323 13.08 6.82 28.61
CA PRO A 323 14.25 6.78 29.50
C PRO A 323 14.40 5.44 30.25
N PHE A 324 13.41 4.56 30.17
CA PHE A 324 13.42 3.24 30.79
C PHE A 324 13.11 2.18 29.75
N ALA A 325 13.70 0.99 29.90
CA ALA A 325 13.30 -0.18 29.12
C ALA A 325 11.81 -0.39 29.35
N GLY A 326 11.01 -0.31 28.27
CA GLY A 326 9.60 -0.61 28.34
C GLY A 326 9.43 -1.99 28.97
N GLN A 327 8.62 -2.09 30.03
CA GLN A 327 8.26 -3.36 30.61
C GLN A 327 7.63 -4.21 29.51
N GLU A 328 8.04 -5.48 29.38
CA GLU A 328 7.29 -6.41 28.53
C GLU A 328 5.84 -6.38 29.02
N LEU A 329 4.91 -6.06 28.12
CA LEU A 329 3.50 -6.06 28.46
C LEU A 329 3.13 -7.53 28.72
N ASP A 330 2.89 -7.84 30.00
CA ASP A 330 2.31 -9.12 30.37
C ASP A 330 1.01 -9.32 29.58
N ALA A 331 0.71 -10.58 29.23
CA ALA A 331 -0.58 -10.98 28.68
C ALA A 331 -1.42 -11.60 29.82
N PRO A 332 -1.97 -10.79 30.74
CA PRO A 332 -2.71 -11.30 31.89
C PRO A 332 -3.92 -12.11 31.44
N ASP A 333 -4.23 -13.13 32.23
CA ASP A 333 -5.38 -14.02 32.03
C ASP A 333 -6.30 -13.91 33.27
N PRO A 334 -7.50 -13.33 33.16
CA PRO A 334 -8.12 -12.81 31.94
C PRO A 334 -7.61 -11.42 31.53
N MET A 335 -7.57 -11.18 30.22
CA MET A 335 -7.28 -9.88 29.63
C MET A 335 -8.51 -8.96 29.75
N LYS A 336 -8.41 -7.90 30.54
CA LYS A 336 -9.45 -6.87 30.69
C LYS A 336 -9.42 -5.88 29.54
N VAL A 337 -10.47 -5.87 28.73
CA VAL A 337 -10.66 -4.96 27.60
C VAL A 337 -11.83 -4.04 27.90
N LEU A 338 -11.58 -2.73 27.88
CA LEU A 338 -12.61 -1.69 27.96
C LEU A 338 -12.87 -1.14 26.55
N VAL A 339 -14.10 -1.25 26.07
CA VAL A 339 -14.56 -0.57 24.85
C VAL A 339 -15.38 0.64 25.24
N ALA A 340 -14.91 1.83 24.89
CA ALA A 340 -15.60 3.09 25.11
C ALA A 340 -16.17 3.64 23.81
N ILE A 341 -17.48 3.87 23.77
CA ILE A 341 -18.19 4.29 22.56
C ILE A 341 -18.80 5.68 22.78
N ALA A 342 -18.35 6.65 21.97
CA ALA A 342 -18.92 7.99 21.88
C ALA A 342 -19.42 8.25 20.44
N ALA A 343 -20.73 8.49 20.29
CA ALA A 343 -21.38 8.82 19.04
C ALA A 343 -22.33 10.02 19.23
N PRO A 344 -21.78 11.21 19.53
CA PRO A 344 -22.59 12.40 19.78
C PRO A 344 -23.44 12.78 18.56
N LYS A 345 -24.65 13.28 18.82
CA LYS A 345 -25.69 13.53 17.81
C LYS A 345 -25.40 14.71 16.89
N ASP A 346 -24.47 15.58 17.28
CA ASP A 346 -24.04 16.75 16.53
C ASP A 346 -22.81 16.47 15.63
N GLN A 347 -22.36 15.22 15.56
CA GLN A 347 -21.30 14.77 14.65
C GLN A 347 -21.83 13.86 13.54
N ALA A 348 -20.98 13.59 12.55
CA ALA A 348 -21.27 12.60 11.53
C ALA A 348 -21.57 11.22 12.18
N PRO A 349 -22.60 10.50 11.71
CA PRO A 349 -23.01 9.24 12.32
C PRO A 349 -21.95 8.15 12.14
N LEU A 350 -21.62 7.47 13.23
CA LEU A 350 -20.70 6.33 13.24
C LEU A 350 -21.47 5.00 13.28
N SER A 351 -20.95 3.98 12.60
CA SER A 351 -21.52 2.62 12.59
C SER A 351 -21.17 1.82 13.86
N VAL A 352 -21.36 2.41 15.04
CA VAL A 352 -20.86 1.88 16.33
C VAL A 352 -21.35 0.46 16.66
N LYS A 353 -22.59 0.13 16.29
CA LYS A 353 -23.15 -1.22 16.52
C LYS A 353 -22.45 -2.29 15.70
N GLN A 354 -22.05 -1.97 14.47
CA GLN A 354 -21.31 -2.92 13.63
C GLN A 354 -19.92 -3.16 14.21
N GLU A 355 -19.26 -2.10 14.69
CA GLU A 355 -17.93 -2.19 15.26
C GLU A 355 -17.93 -2.98 16.60
N GLU A 356 -18.88 -2.69 17.49
CA GLU A 356 -19.04 -3.47 18.73
C GLU A 356 -19.30 -4.96 18.43
N SER A 357 -20.17 -5.26 17.44
CA SER A 357 -20.46 -6.63 17.02
C SER A 357 -19.23 -7.36 16.48
N ARG A 358 -18.40 -6.68 15.67
CA ARG A 358 -17.14 -7.22 15.16
C ARG A 358 -16.17 -7.52 16.30
N ILE A 359 -16.00 -6.61 17.26
CA ILE A 359 -15.13 -6.83 18.42
C ILE A 359 -15.59 -8.06 19.21
N ARG A 360 -16.89 -8.14 19.55
CA ARG A 360 -17.44 -9.28 20.29
C ARG A 360 -17.25 -10.60 19.54
N LYS A 361 -17.53 -10.62 18.23
CA LYS A 361 -17.36 -11.81 17.39
C LYS A 361 -15.90 -12.24 17.33
N THR A 362 -14.97 -11.31 17.17
CA THR A 362 -13.52 -11.58 17.13
C THR A 362 -13.02 -12.09 18.47
N LEU A 363 -13.54 -11.60 19.60
CA LEU A 363 -13.10 -12.04 20.93
C LEU A 363 -13.80 -13.32 21.41
N ALA A 364 -14.90 -13.75 20.77
CA ALA A 364 -15.72 -14.86 21.24
C ALA A 364 -14.95 -16.18 21.40
N PHE A 365 -13.98 -16.47 20.52
CA PHE A 365 -13.17 -17.70 20.60
C PHE A 365 -12.21 -17.74 21.80
N LEU A 366 -11.95 -16.58 22.44
CA LEU A 366 -11.09 -16.49 23.61
C LEU A 366 -11.83 -16.85 24.92
N GLY A 367 -13.17 -16.80 24.92
CA GLY A 367 -14.00 -17.15 26.08
C GLY A 367 -13.62 -16.36 27.33
N ASP A 368 -13.50 -17.05 28.45
CA ASP A 368 -13.20 -16.43 29.75
C ASP A 368 -11.79 -15.83 29.85
N ARG A 369 -10.91 -16.04 28.86
CA ARG A 369 -9.58 -15.42 28.80
C ARG A 369 -9.64 -13.92 28.51
N VAL A 370 -10.81 -13.39 28.14
CA VAL A 370 -11.03 -11.96 27.91
C VAL A 370 -12.25 -11.49 28.69
N GLN A 371 -12.04 -10.50 29.55
CA GLN A 371 -13.12 -9.78 30.22
C GLN A 371 -13.40 -8.49 29.43
N LEU A 372 -14.51 -8.47 28.68
CA LEU A 372 -14.93 -7.33 27.87
C LEU A 372 -15.96 -6.46 28.60
N THR A 373 -15.60 -5.22 28.89
CA THR A 373 -16.51 -4.18 29.41
C THR A 373 -16.81 -3.19 28.30
N VAL A 374 -18.08 -2.88 28.05
CA VAL A 374 -18.47 -1.88 27.03
C VAL A 374 -19.22 -0.74 27.71
N ILE A 375 -18.77 0.49 27.49
CA ILE A 375 -19.51 1.70 27.88
C ILE A 375 -20.05 2.39 26.63
N ALA A 376 -21.37 2.49 26.54
CA ALA A 376 -22.06 3.27 25.52
C ALA A 376 -22.36 4.68 26.06
N ASN A 377 -22.43 5.67 25.15
CA ASN A 377 -22.49 7.08 25.53
C ASN A 377 -21.36 7.40 26.52
N ALA A 378 -20.12 7.26 26.05
CA ALA A 378 -18.94 7.50 26.85
C ALA A 378 -18.84 9.01 27.17
N THR A 379 -19.20 9.36 28.40
CA THR A 379 -18.92 10.67 29.01
C THR A 379 -17.59 10.61 29.75
N ALA A 380 -16.97 11.76 30.02
CA ALA A 380 -15.70 11.83 30.77
C ALA A 380 -15.78 11.07 32.10
N SER A 381 -16.87 11.27 32.86
CA SER A 381 -17.11 10.59 34.15
C SER A 381 -17.23 9.07 34.00
N LYS A 382 -17.97 8.58 33.00
CA LYS A 382 -18.10 7.13 32.74
C LYS A 382 -16.77 6.51 32.34
N LEU A 383 -16.01 7.20 31.48
CA LEU A 383 -14.70 6.72 31.03
C LEU A 383 -13.73 6.64 32.22
N GLN A 384 -13.64 7.70 33.02
CA GLN A 384 -12.79 7.74 34.21
C GLN A 384 -13.18 6.66 35.23
N GLY A 385 -14.48 6.48 35.47
CA GLY A 385 -14.99 5.42 36.34
C GLY A 385 -14.65 4.01 35.83
N ALA A 386 -14.73 3.78 34.52
CA ALA A 386 -14.35 2.50 33.92
C ALA A 386 -12.82 2.26 33.93
N LEU A 387 -12.02 3.31 33.77
CA LEU A 387 -10.56 3.26 33.87
C LEU A 387 -10.08 2.94 35.29
N ALA A 388 -10.83 3.30 36.32
CA ALA A 388 -10.52 2.95 37.72
C ALA A 388 -10.44 1.42 37.95
N ALA A 389 -11.12 0.62 37.12
CA ALA A 389 -11.02 -0.84 37.14
C ALA A 389 -9.68 -1.40 36.57
N ARG A 390 -8.80 -0.51 36.10
CA ARG A 390 -7.50 -0.80 35.47
C ARG A 390 -7.62 -1.82 34.33
N PRO A 391 -8.34 -1.48 33.24
CA PRO A 391 -8.33 -2.31 32.04
C PRO A 391 -6.90 -2.37 31.48
N HIS A 392 -6.55 -3.49 30.84
CA HIS A 392 -5.25 -3.65 30.19
C HIS A 392 -5.27 -3.08 28.77
N ILE A 393 -6.44 -3.06 28.14
CA ILE A 393 -6.66 -2.47 26.80
C ILE A 393 -7.85 -1.52 26.88
N LEU A 394 -7.66 -0.28 26.42
CA LEU A 394 -8.74 0.65 26.09
C LEU A 394 -8.90 0.69 24.56
N HIS A 395 -10.10 0.38 24.08
CA HIS A 395 -10.48 0.55 22.69
C HIS A 395 -11.55 1.65 22.61
N PHE A 396 -11.22 2.76 21.97
CA PHE A 396 -12.13 3.91 21.82
C PHE A 396 -12.75 3.92 20.42
N ILE A 397 -14.08 4.07 20.36
CA ILE A 397 -14.85 4.23 19.13
C ILE A 397 -15.51 5.60 19.21
N GLY A 398 -15.05 6.55 18.39
CA GLY A 398 -15.57 7.91 18.38
C GLY A 398 -14.79 8.83 17.45
N HIS A 399 -15.13 10.11 17.50
CA HIS A 399 -14.43 11.13 16.72
C HIS A 399 -13.20 11.66 17.47
N GLY A 400 -12.24 12.19 16.71
CA GLY A 400 -11.11 12.94 17.25
C GLY A 400 -11.01 14.29 16.53
N THR A 401 -10.44 15.28 17.20
CA THR A 401 -10.16 16.60 16.60
C THR A 401 -8.75 17.04 16.96
N VAL A 402 -8.20 17.94 16.15
CA VAL A 402 -6.95 18.64 16.44
C VAL A 402 -7.22 20.14 16.32
N GLU A 403 -7.16 20.85 17.44
CA GLU A 403 -7.33 22.30 17.50
C GLU A 403 -6.11 22.95 18.14
N ASN A 404 -5.51 23.95 17.48
CA ASN A 404 -4.31 24.65 17.95
C ASN A 404 -3.14 23.70 18.33
N GLY A 405 -2.96 22.62 17.57
CA GLY A 405 -1.93 21.60 17.81
C GLY A 405 -2.23 20.66 18.99
N ARG A 406 -3.42 20.74 19.61
CA ARG A 406 -3.88 19.84 20.66
C ARG A 406 -4.87 18.82 20.11
N SER A 407 -4.53 17.55 20.21
CA SER A 407 -5.43 16.45 19.88
C SER A 407 -6.40 16.17 21.04
N SER A 408 -7.68 16.04 20.73
CA SER A 408 -8.72 15.64 21.68
C SER A 408 -9.55 14.50 21.11
N ILE A 409 -10.01 13.59 21.97
CA ILE A 409 -11.10 12.68 21.61
C ILE A 409 -12.44 13.36 21.89
N ILE A 410 -13.46 13.09 21.07
CA ILE A 410 -14.79 13.66 21.28
C ILE A 410 -15.64 12.64 22.04
N LEU A 411 -15.90 12.95 23.30
CA LEU A 411 -16.83 12.23 24.15
C LEU A 411 -18.26 12.77 23.98
N GLU A 412 -19.19 12.16 24.70
CA GLU A 412 -20.56 12.66 24.84
C GLU A 412 -20.73 13.42 26.16
N ASP A 413 -21.58 14.45 26.15
CA ASP A 413 -22.15 15.03 27.37
C ASP A 413 -23.45 14.29 27.77
N ASP A 414 -24.04 14.69 28.90
CA ASP A 414 -25.31 14.11 29.38
C ASP A 414 -26.50 14.34 28.43
N THR A 415 -26.34 15.22 27.43
CA THR A 415 -27.34 15.52 26.39
C THR A 415 -27.06 14.82 25.06
N HIS A 416 -26.05 13.96 24.99
CA HIS A 416 -25.56 13.28 23.78
C HIS A 416 -24.96 14.22 22.72
N LYS A 417 -24.34 15.32 23.14
CA LYS A 417 -23.59 16.22 22.26
C LYS A 417 -22.09 16.08 22.47
N SER A 418 -21.32 16.66 21.56
CA SER A 418 -19.86 16.62 21.57
C SER A 418 -19.29 17.28 22.82
N ALA A 419 -18.45 16.54 23.53
CA ALA A 419 -17.64 17.02 24.65
C ALA A 419 -16.17 16.64 24.42
N PRO A 420 -15.32 17.56 23.92
CA PRO A 420 -13.91 17.27 23.72
C PRO A 420 -13.21 16.94 25.05
N LEU A 421 -12.37 15.90 25.04
CA LEU A 421 -11.47 15.54 26.14
C LEU A 421 -10.03 15.53 25.61
N ASP A 422 -9.20 16.44 26.12
CA ASP A 422 -7.78 16.51 25.80
C ASP A 422 -6.92 15.63 26.74
N ALA A 423 -5.64 15.49 26.42
CA ALA A 423 -4.72 14.66 27.20
C ALA A 423 -4.49 15.19 28.63
N ASP A 424 -4.54 16.50 28.85
CA ASP A 424 -4.31 17.11 30.17
C ASP A 424 -5.50 16.81 31.10
N GLN A 425 -6.71 16.81 30.55
CA GLN A 425 -7.94 16.45 31.25
C GLN A 425 -8.05 14.96 31.54
N MET A 426 -7.36 14.10 30.79
CA MET A 426 -7.36 12.64 31.00
C MET A 426 -6.42 12.19 32.15
N MET A 427 -5.48 13.06 32.57
CA MET A 427 -4.50 12.75 33.62
C MET A 427 -5.01 12.97 35.06
N TYR A 428 -6.25 13.44 35.22
CA TYR A 428 -6.92 13.64 36.52
C TYR A 428 -8.15 12.74 36.64
#